data_AF-X1NBZ9-F1
#
_entry.id   AF-X1NBZ9-F1
#
_cell.length_a   1.000
_cell.length_b   1.000
_cell.length_c   1.000
_cell.angle_alpha   90.00
_cell.angle_beta   90.00
_cell.angle_gamma   90.00
#
_symmetry.space_group_name_H-M   'P 1'
#
loop_
_entity.id
_entity.type
_entity.pdbx_description
1 polymer ?
#
loop_
_entity_poly.entity_id
_entity_poly.type
_entity_poly.pdbx_seq_one_letter_code
_entity_poly.pdbx_strand_id
1 'polypeptide(L)' 'RKWQKCWYAPVDNYNEARLALRFTLSKPITAAVSPGHIELLRWACDAADEFKPLSQEEATQVARLSEGLDPIFPESKV' A
#
# COMPACT_ATOMS: atom_id res chain seq x y z
N ARG A 1 -14.00 -1.76 13.59
CA ARG A 1 -12.98 -1.54 12.52
C ARG A 1 -12.32 -0.18 12.79
N LYS A 2 -10.98 -0.10 12.80
CA LYS A 2 -10.21 1.13 13.07
C LYS A 2 -10.53 2.25 12.06
N TRP A 3 -10.68 1.88 10.79
CA TRP A 3 -11.02 2.80 9.70
C TRP A 3 -12.49 2.65 9.32
N GLN A 4 -13.28 3.70 9.57
CA GLN A 4 -14.69 3.73 9.14
C GLN A 4 -14.74 4.07 7.63
N LYS A 5 -15.66 3.46 6.87
CA LYS A 5 -15.85 3.69 5.41
C LYS A 5 -14.81 3.10 4.43
N CYS A 6 -13.82 2.33 4.87
CA CYS A 6 -12.95 1.62 3.93
C CYS A 6 -13.65 0.39 3.33
N TRP A 7 -13.62 0.30 2.00
CA TRP A 7 -14.07 -0.84 1.18
C TRP A 7 -12.96 -1.90 0.95
N TYR A 8 -11.76 -1.62 1.46
CA TYR A 8 -10.58 -2.50 1.49
C TYR A 8 -10.02 -2.59 2.92
N ALA A 9 -9.06 -3.48 3.15
CA ALA A 9 -8.28 -3.53 4.39
C ALA A 9 -7.03 -2.62 4.24
N PRO A 10 -7.01 -1.43 4.85
CA PRO A 10 -5.86 -0.53 4.78
C PRO A 10 -4.73 -0.98 5.70
N VAL A 11 -3.50 -0.50 5.40
CA VAL A 11 -2.34 -0.62 6.28
C VAL A 11 -2.52 0.17 7.58
N ASP A 12 -1.81 -0.22 8.63
CA ASP A 12 -2.04 0.30 9.98
C ASP A 12 -1.02 1.31 10.49
N ASN A 13 0.09 1.49 9.76
CA ASN A 13 1.18 2.40 10.11
C ASN A 13 1.72 3.15 8.89
N TYR A 14 2.30 4.33 9.15
CA TYR A 14 2.80 5.21 8.09
C TYR A 14 4.00 4.64 7.33
N ASN A 15 4.90 3.90 7.98
CA ASN A 15 6.08 3.35 7.32
C ASN A 15 5.69 2.35 6.21
N GLU A 16 4.69 1.51 6.48
CA GLU A 16 4.14 0.59 5.51
C GLU A 16 3.38 1.32 4.40
N ALA A 17 2.59 2.36 4.73
CA ALA A 17 1.93 3.20 3.74
C ALA A 17 2.92 3.88 2.78
N ARG A 18 4.02 4.43 3.32
CA ARG A 18 5.10 5.04 2.55
C ARG A 18 5.81 4.02 1.67
N LEU A 19 6.11 2.83 2.19
CA LEU A 19 6.72 1.75 1.41
C LEU A 19 5.80 1.28 0.27
N ALA A 20 4.51 1.11 0.55
CA ALA A 20 3.51 0.73 -0.45
C ALA A 20 3.39 1.77 -1.57
N LEU A 21 3.33 3.06 -1.22
CA LEU A 21 3.26 4.12 -2.21
C LEU A 21 4.54 4.19 -3.07
N ARG A 22 5.71 4.06 -2.45
CA ARG A 22 6.99 3.99 -3.18
C ARG A 22 7.04 2.78 -4.11
N PHE A 23 6.53 1.63 -3.68
CA PHE A 23 6.40 0.46 -4.54
C PHE A 23 5.52 0.75 -5.75
N THR A 24 4.32 1.31 -5.54
CA THR A 24 3.37 1.64 -6.62
C THR A 24 3.96 2.64 -7.60
N LEU A 25 4.48 3.77 -7.12
CA LEU A 25 4.97 4.85 -7.97
C LEU A 25 6.33 4.55 -8.64
N SER A 26 7.02 3.49 -8.22
CA SER A 26 8.26 3.02 -8.89
C SER A 26 8.00 2.08 -10.07
N LYS A 27 6.74 1.73 -10.34
CA LYS A 27 6.35 0.94 -11.52
C LYS A 27 6.07 1.87 -12.70
N PRO A 28 6.12 1.38 -13.95
CA PRO A 28 5.72 2.15 -15.13
C PRO A 28 4.19 2.29 -15.20
N ILE A 29 3.63 3.08 -14.29
CA ILE A 29 2.19 3.33 -14.12
C ILE A 29 1.89 4.82 -14.28
N THR A 30 0.64 5.15 -14.63
CA THR A 30 0.20 6.55 -14.78
C THR A 30 -0.21 7.19 -13.46
N ALA A 31 -0.84 6.43 -12.56
CA ALA A 31 -1.37 6.95 -11.30
C ALA A 31 -1.49 5.87 -10.23
N ALA A 32 -1.39 6.29 -8.96
CA ALA A 32 -1.77 5.49 -7.80
C ALA A 32 -3.20 5.89 -7.36
N VAL A 33 -4.04 4.90 -7.04
CA VAL A 33 -5.41 5.16 -6.56
C VAL A 33 -5.36 5.68 -5.13
N SER A 34 -6.05 6.79 -4.88
CA SER A 34 -6.06 7.44 -3.57
C SER A 34 -6.86 6.64 -2.52
N PRO A 35 -6.41 6.62 -1.25
CA PRO A 35 -7.18 6.06 -0.14
C PRO A 35 -8.55 6.74 0.05
N GLY A 36 -9.55 5.97 0.48
CA GLY A 36 -10.91 6.48 0.72
C GLY A 36 -11.11 7.18 2.07
N HIS A 37 -10.20 6.98 3.03
CA HIS A 37 -10.24 7.62 4.35
C HIS A 37 -9.29 8.82 4.38
N ILE A 38 -9.73 9.95 4.95
CA ILE A 38 -8.97 11.21 4.90
C ILE A 38 -7.58 11.11 5.56
N GLU A 39 -7.46 10.39 6.67
CA GLU A 39 -6.16 10.20 7.35
C GLU A 39 -5.17 9.40 6.49
N LEU A 40 -5.67 8.37 5.80
CA LEU A 40 -4.85 7.58 4.87
C LEU A 40 -4.50 8.38 3.61
N LEU A 41 -5.42 9.23 3.14
CA LEU A 41 -5.16 10.14 2.03
C LEU A 41 -4.02 11.12 2.37
N ARG A 42 -4.02 11.68 3.59
CA ARG A 42 -2.92 12.53 4.06
C ARG A 42 -1.59 11.79 4.07
N TRP A 43 -1.56 10.56 4.59
CA TRP A 43 -0.36 9.72 4.52
C TRP A 43 0.12 9.49 3.09
N ALA A 44 -0.80 9.29 2.13
CA ALA A 44 -0.43 9.13 0.73
C ALA A 44 0.17 10.42 0.14
N CYS A 45 -0.35 11.59 0.52
CA CYS A 45 0.24 12.88 0.12
C CYS A 45 1.63 13.06 0.73
N ASP A 46 1.78 12.88 2.05
CA ASP A 46 3.06 13.02 2.74
C ASP A 46 4.12 12.05 2.16
N ALA A 47 3.73 10.80 1.90
CA ALA A 47 4.62 9.81 1.30
C ALA A 47 4.96 10.12 -0.16
N ALA A 48 4.09 10.81 -0.90
CA ALA A 48 4.37 11.27 -2.26
C ALA A 48 5.38 12.42 -2.26
N ASP A 49 5.28 13.34 -1.30
CA ASP A 49 6.24 14.42 -1.11
C ASP A 49 7.63 13.88 -0.70
N GLU A 50 7.66 12.80 0.08
CA GLU A 50 8.88 12.07 0.47
C GLU A 50 9.39 11.08 -0.61
N PHE A 51 8.75 11.02 -1.78
CA PHE A 51 8.97 9.94 -2.73
C PHE A 51 10.43 9.83 -3.20
N LYS A 52 10.93 8.60 -3.13
CA LYS A 52 12.16 8.15 -3.78
C LYS A 52 11.87 6.82 -4.48
N PRO A 53 12.48 6.54 -5.64
CA PRO A 53 12.37 5.21 -6.25
C PRO A 53 12.66 4.10 -5.24
N LEU A 54 11.90 3.00 -5.34
CA LEU A 54 12.05 1.83 -4.49
C LEU A 54 13.42 1.19 -4.74
N SER A 55 14.19 0.94 -3.68
CA SER A 55 15.46 0.21 -3.81
C SER A 55 15.25 -1.28 -4.07
N GLN A 56 16.30 -2.00 -4.45
CA GLN A 56 16.22 -3.45 -4.66
C GLN A 56 15.97 -4.21 -3.34
N GLU A 57 16.53 -3.71 -2.24
CA GLU A 57 16.31 -4.22 -0.90
C GLU A 57 14.87 -4.00 -0.45
N GLU A 58 14.33 -2.80 -0.65
CA GLU A 58 12.93 -2.47 -0.37
C GLU A 58 11.98 -3.31 -1.25
N ALA A 59 12.32 -3.55 -2.52
CA ALA A 59 11.56 -4.43 -3.39
C ALA A 59 11.50 -5.87 -2.86
N THR A 60 12.63 -6.38 -2.37
CA THR A 60 12.73 -7.72 -1.76
C THR A 60 11.95 -7.78 -0.46
N GLN A 61 11.97 -6.70 0.33
CA GLN A 61 11.17 -6.57 1.54
C GLN A 61 9.67 -6.62 1.24
N VAL A 62 9.19 -5.85 0.24
CA VAL A 62 7.79 -5.86 -0.17
C VAL A 62 7.35 -7.25 -0.63
N ALA A 63 8.17 -7.93 -1.43
CA ALA A 63 7.89 -9.30 -1.85
C ALA A 63 7.72 -10.25 -0.65
N ARG A 64 8.65 -10.20 0.31
CA ARG A 64 8.57 -11.01 1.54
C ARG A 64 7.32 -10.69 2.36
N LEU A 65 6.95 -9.41 2.50
CA LEU A 65 5.76 -8.99 3.23
C LEU A 65 4.46 -9.46 2.57
N SER A 66 4.47 -9.71 1.26
CA SER A 66 3.31 -10.18 0.51
C SER A 66 3.08 -11.70 0.60
N GLU A 67 4.06 -12.46 1.08
CA GLU A 67 3.96 -13.92 1.18
C GLU A 67 2.96 -14.32 2.27
N GLY A 68 2.00 -15.18 1.91
CA GLY A 68 1.05 -15.78 2.86
C GLY A 68 0.00 -14.82 3.44
N LEU A 69 -0.21 -13.65 2.83
CA LEU A 69 -1.30 -12.75 3.22
C LEU A 69 -2.66 -13.42 2.99
N ASP A 70 -3.56 -13.31 3.98
CA ASP A 70 -4.93 -13.77 3.86
C ASP A 70 -5.72 -12.84 2.92
N PRO A 71 -6.16 -13.32 1.74
CA PRO A 71 -6.92 -12.50 0.81
C PRO A 71 -8.32 -12.21 1.38
N ILE A 72 -8.80 -10.98 1.18
CA ILE A 72 -10.18 -10.57 1.56
C ILE A 72 -11.22 -11.43 0.82
N PHE A 73 -10.90 -11.85 -0.41
CA PHE A 73 -11.73 -12.69 -1.26
C PHE A 73 -10.96 -13.99 -1.55
N PRO A 74 -11.08 -15.03 -0.70
CA PRO A 74 -10.43 -16.30 -0.95
C PRO A 74 -11.00 -16.96 -2.20
N GLU A 75 -10.13 -17.54 -3.02
CA GLU A 75 -10.57 -18.38 -4.13
C GLU A 75 -11.24 -19.64 -3.56
N SER A 76 -12.53 -19.82 -3.85
CA SER A 76 -13.16 -21.13 -3.67
C SER A 76 -12.49 -22.08 -4.65
N LYS A 77 -11.76 -23.09 -4.15
CA LYS A 77 -11.28 -24.18 -5.01
C LYS A 77 -12.52 -24.86 -5.61
N VAL A 78 -12.74 -24.62 -6.90
CA VAL A 78 -13.69 -25.39 -7.74
C VAL A 78 -13.06 -26.73 -8.07
#